data_AF-A0A8J6FVY5-F1
#
_entry.id   AF-A0A8J6FVY5-F1
#
_cell.length_a   1.000
_cell.length_b   1.000
_cell.length_c   1.000
_cell.angle_alpha   90.00
_cell.angle_beta   90.00
_cell.angle_gamma   90.00
#
_symmetry.space_group_name_H-M   'P 1'
#
loop_
_entity.id
_entity.type
_entity.pdbx_description
1 polymer ?
#
loop_
_entity_poly.entity_id
_entity_poly.type
_entity_poly.pdbx_seq_one_letter_code
_entity_poly.pdbx_strand_id
1 'polypeptide(L)'
;MARRRSRGNISCKGNTSRRNKISSRRNISRSTRAELQFPVSRVDHYLREGKYSRRLSSSAPVFLASVLEYIASNILDLAGEEAHTNGRKRITPEHVYQVVENNEQLHELFGDPRSVDEETSELNEN
;
A
#
# COMPACT_ATOMS: atom_id res chain seq x y z
N MET A 1 49.24 -17.23 35.13
CA MET A 1 48.84 -18.54 34.56
C MET A 1 47.32 -18.56 34.38
N ALA A 2 46.87 -18.70 33.12
CA ALA A 2 45.70 -19.48 32.66
C ALA A 2 44.27 -19.07 33.15
N ARG A 3 43.18 -19.06 32.37
CA ARG A 3 42.87 -19.67 31.06
C ARG A 3 41.84 -18.82 30.30
N ARG A 4 42.11 -18.53 29.02
CA ARG A 4 41.09 -18.17 28.01
C ARG A 4 40.09 -19.33 27.89
N ARG A 5 38.80 -19.09 28.17
CA ARG A 5 37.74 -20.05 27.83
C ARG A 5 37.33 -19.82 26.37
N SER A 6 37.86 -20.68 25.50
CA SER A 6 37.39 -20.91 24.14
C SER A 6 35.92 -21.34 24.17
N ARG A 7 35.02 -20.57 23.53
CA ARG A 7 33.66 -21.05 23.23
C ARG A 7 33.77 -21.92 21.99
N GLY A 8 33.78 -23.23 22.20
CA GLY A 8 33.70 -24.22 21.14
C GLY A 8 32.37 -24.12 20.40
N ASN A 9 32.44 -24.19 19.07
CA ASN A 9 31.31 -24.43 18.19
C ASN A 9 30.65 -25.75 18.58
N ILE A 10 29.40 -25.69 19.06
CA ILE A 10 28.56 -26.88 19.24
C ILE A 10 28.10 -27.30 17.85
N SER A 11 28.85 -28.25 17.27
CA SER A 11 28.47 -28.93 16.04
C SER A 11 27.39 -29.97 16.36
N CYS A 12 26.14 -29.63 16.04
CA CYS A 12 25.03 -30.58 16.09
C CYS A 12 25.09 -31.48 14.83
N LYS A 13 25.80 -32.61 14.91
CA LYS A 13 25.65 -33.72 13.96
C LYS A 13 24.64 -34.70 14.55
N GLY A 14 23.41 -34.68 14.04
CA GLY A 14 22.37 -35.68 14.25
C GLY A 14 21.82 -36.08 12.90
N ASN A 15 22.02 -37.33 12.52
CA ASN A 15 21.73 -37.88 11.21
C ASN A 15 20.36 -38.59 11.22
N THR A 16 19.71 -38.58 10.05
CA THR A 16 18.63 -39.48 9.58
C THR A 16 17.15 -39.15 9.83
N SER A 17 16.41 -39.30 8.72
CA SER A 17 15.02 -39.77 8.65
C SER A 17 13.88 -38.74 8.72
N ARG A 18 13.60 -38.10 7.58
CA ARG A 18 12.36 -38.29 6.78
C ARG A 18 12.31 -37.23 5.69
N ARG A 19 12.67 -37.64 4.48
CA ARG A 19 12.50 -36.87 3.25
C ARG A 19 11.00 -36.87 2.91
N ASN A 20 10.20 -36.07 3.61
CA ASN A 20 8.83 -35.78 3.18
C ASN A 20 8.94 -34.84 1.97
N LYS A 21 9.03 -35.43 0.78
CA LYS A 21 8.83 -34.74 -0.50
C LYS A 21 7.33 -34.46 -0.66
N ILE A 22 6.76 -33.68 0.27
CA ILE A 22 5.51 -32.96 0.04
C ILE A 22 5.86 -31.99 -1.07
N SER A 23 5.20 -32.10 -2.23
CA SER A 23 5.35 -31.14 -3.30
C SER A 23 5.20 -29.75 -2.68
N SER A 24 6.29 -28.98 -2.66
CA SER A 24 6.30 -27.68 -2.00
C SER A 24 5.31 -26.81 -2.76
N ARG A 25 4.08 -26.68 -2.24
CA ARG A 25 3.10 -25.73 -2.76
C ARG A 25 3.83 -24.39 -2.84
N ARG A 26 3.92 -23.84 -4.05
CA ARG A 26 4.63 -22.57 -4.27
C ARG A 26 4.09 -21.56 -3.28
N ASN A 27 4.98 -20.87 -2.57
CA ASN A 27 4.60 -19.80 -1.67
C ASN A 27 4.15 -18.61 -2.52
N ILE A 28 2.85 -18.56 -2.84
CA ILE A 28 2.24 -17.43 -3.54
C ILE A 28 2.02 -16.32 -2.52
N SER A 29 2.47 -15.11 -2.85
CA SER A 29 2.29 -13.93 -2.01
C SER A 29 0.80 -13.57 -1.86
N ARG A 30 0.44 -12.87 -0.77
CA ARG A 30 -0.94 -12.43 -0.57
C ARG A 30 -1.42 -11.46 -1.64
N SER A 31 -0.55 -10.58 -2.14
CA SER A 31 -0.88 -9.65 -3.24
C SER A 31 -1.11 -10.41 -4.55
N THR A 32 -0.22 -11.36 -4.91
CA THR A 32 -0.42 -12.20 -6.10
C THR A 32 -1.69 -13.04 -6.02
N ARG A 33 -2.08 -13.53 -4.84
CA ARG A 33 -3.36 -14.24 -4.66
C ARG A 33 -4.60 -13.35 -4.79
N ALA A 34 -4.46 -12.06 -4.50
CA ALA A 34 -5.53 -11.07 -4.59
C ALA A 34 -5.51 -10.30 -5.92
N GLU A 35 -4.57 -10.62 -6.81
CA GLU A 35 -4.36 -9.93 -8.10
C GLU A 35 -4.09 -8.42 -7.97
N LEU A 36 -3.50 -8.02 -6.85
CA LEU A 36 -3.13 -6.63 -6.56
C LEU A 36 -1.64 -6.39 -6.84
N GLN A 37 -1.32 -5.24 -7.43
CA GLN A 37 0.05 -4.72 -7.51
C GLN A 37 0.53 -4.21 -6.14
N PHE A 38 -0.38 -3.65 -5.35
CA PHE A 38 -0.04 -3.09 -4.04
C PHE A 38 0.32 -4.20 -3.03
N PRO A 39 1.33 -3.96 -2.16
CA PRO A 39 1.84 -4.99 -1.26
C PRO A 39 0.94 -5.20 -0.04
N VAL A 40 -0.03 -6.10 -0.14
CA VAL A 40 -0.97 -6.47 0.95
C VAL A 40 -0.27 -6.76 2.28
N SER A 41 0.86 -7.48 2.26
CA SER A 41 1.59 -7.81 3.49
C SER A 41 2.22 -6.60 4.17
N ARG A 42 2.59 -5.56 3.41
CA ARG A 42 3.13 -4.31 3.95
C ARG A 42 2.00 -3.47 4.57
N VAL A 43 0.84 -3.44 3.94
CA VAL A 43 -0.36 -2.78 4.47
C VAL A 43 -0.78 -3.40 5.81
N ASP A 44 -0.82 -4.74 5.90
CA ASP A 44 -1.10 -5.46 7.16
C ASP A 44 -0.07 -5.13 8.27
N HIS A 45 1.20 -4.95 7.91
CA HIS A 45 2.23 -4.53 8.86
C HIS A 45 1.95 -3.13 9.41
N TYR A 46 1.71 -2.15 8.53
CA TYR A 46 1.42 -0.77 8.96
C TYR A 46 0.12 -0.66 9.75
N LEU A 47 -0.91 -1.46 9.44
CA LEU A 47 -2.15 -1.49 10.22
C LEU A 47 -1.91 -1.99 11.66
N ARG A 48 -0.95 -2.90 11.87
CA ARG A 48 -0.60 -3.41 13.21
C ARG A 48 0.31 -2.45 13.96
N GLU A 49 1.27 -1.86 13.27
CA GLU A 49 2.19 -0.87 13.83
C GLU A 49 1.45 0.39 14.27
N GLY A 50 0.48 0.86 13.48
CA GLY A 50 -0.36 2.02 13.79
C GLY A 50 -1.35 1.80 14.93
N LYS A 51 -1.48 0.58 15.47
CA LYS A 51 -2.36 0.24 16.60
C LYS A 51 -3.82 0.69 16.44
N TYR A 52 -4.33 0.77 15.21
CA TYR A 52 -5.72 1.19 14.91
C TYR A 52 -6.78 0.28 15.56
N SER A 53 -6.45 -0.99 15.80
CA SER A 53 -7.30 -1.94 16.52
C SER A 53 -6.46 -3.03 17.18
N ARG A 54 -7.01 -3.63 18.25
CA ARG A 54 -6.42 -4.79 18.93
C ARG A 54 -6.40 -6.04 18.03
N ARG A 55 -7.33 -6.17 17.08
CA ARG A 55 -7.44 -7.31 16.15
C ARG A 55 -7.87 -6.82 14.78
N LEU A 56 -7.24 -7.36 13.73
CA LEU A 56 -7.54 -7.05 12.33
C LEU A 56 -8.10 -8.29 11.65
N SER A 57 -9.13 -8.12 10.83
CA SER A 57 -9.63 -9.18 9.94
C SER A 57 -8.57 -9.55 8.90
N SER A 58 -8.55 -10.79 8.45
CA SER A 58 -7.67 -11.25 7.37
C SER A 58 -7.93 -10.54 6.04
N SER A 59 -9.15 -10.05 5.81
CA SER A 59 -9.55 -9.32 4.61
C SER A 59 -9.23 -7.82 4.66
N ALA A 60 -9.08 -7.24 5.85
CA ALA A 60 -8.85 -5.81 6.03
C ALA A 60 -7.65 -5.26 5.23
N PRO A 61 -6.45 -5.88 5.27
CA PRO A 61 -5.32 -5.36 4.49
C PRO A 61 -5.49 -5.56 2.98
N VAL A 62 -6.29 -6.55 2.55
CA VAL A 62 -6.59 -6.75 1.12
C VAL A 62 -7.50 -5.64 0.63
N PHE A 63 -8.57 -5.35 1.38
CA PHE A 63 -9.52 -4.28 1.06
C PHE A 63 -8.84 -2.91 1.03
N LEU A 64 -8.02 -2.60 2.03
CA LEU A 64 -7.30 -1.32 2.03
C LEU A 64 -6.31 -1.22 0.87
N ALA A 65 -5.56 -2.30 0.57
CA ALA A 65 -4.65 -2.31 -0.58
C ALA A 65 -5.39 -2.10 -1.91
N SER A 66 -6.57 -2.72 -2.10
CA SER A 66 -7.35 -2.53 -3.33
C SER A 66 -7.87 -1.11 -3.49
N VAL A 67 -8.31 -0.46 -2.40
CA VAL A 67 -8.77 0.94 -2.45
C VAL A 67 -7.61 1.88 -2.79
N LEU A 68 -6.45 1.68 -2.16
CA LEU A 68 -5.26 2.49 -2.45
C LEU A 68 -4.77 2.30 -3.89
N GLU A 69 -4.80 1.07 -4.40
CA GLU A 69 -4.44 0.76 -5.78
C GLU A 69 -5.41 1.43 -6.78
N TYR A 70 -6.70 1.37 -6.50
CA TYR A 70 -7.73 2.00 -7.33
C TYR A 70 -7.53 3.52 -7.42
N ILE A 71 -7.37 4.20 -6.28
CA ILE A 71 -7.19 5.66 -6.27
C ILE A 71 -5.89 6.04 -7.00
N ALA A 72 -4.80 5.31 -6.76
CA ALA A 72 -3.52 5.57 -7.44
C ALA A 72 -3.61 5.35 -8.95
N SER A 73 -4.27 4.27 -9.41
CA SER A 73 -4.49 4.02 -10.84
C SER A 73 -5.30 5.15 -11.46
N ASN A 74 -6.41 5.55 -10.83
CA ASN A 74 -7.28 6.59 -11.35
C ASN A 74 -6.54 7.92 -11.55
N ILE A 75 -5.73 8.34 -10.57
CA ILE A 75 -4.92 9.55 -10.68
C ILE A 75 -3.87 9.41 -11.79
N LEU A 76 -3.20 8.25 -11.88
CA LEU A 76 -2.16 8.02 -12.89
C LEU A 76 -2.72 7.93 -14.32
N ASP A 77 -3.91 7.37 -14.49
CA ASP A 77 -4.59 7.27 -15.78
C ASP A 77 -4.97 8.66 -16.29
N LEU A 78 -5.62 9.47 -15.44
CA LEU A 78 -5.97 10.85 -15.76
C LEU A 78 -4.73 11.73 -15.98
N ALA A 79 -3.70 11.61 -15.14
CA ALA A 79 -2.47 12.38 -15.29
C ALA A 79 -1.64 11.93 -16.50
N GLY A 80 -1.78 10.67 -16.91
CA GLY A 80 -1.21 10.12 -18.13
C GLY A 80 -1.86 10.71 -19.38
N GLU A 81 -3.19 10.83 -19.38
CA GLU A 81 -3.94 11.51 -20.43
C GLU A 81 -3.53 12.99 -20.50
N GLU A 82 -3.51 13.70 -19.36
CA GLU A 82 -3.11 15.10 -19.29
C GLU A 82 -1.65 15.33 -19.73
N ALA A 83 -0.75 14.38 -19.46
CA ALA A 83 0.61 14.43 -19.99
C ALA A 83 0.63 14.25 -21.50
N HIS A 84 -0.17 13.32 -22.02
CA HIS A 84 -0.25 13.00 -23.44
C HIS A 84 -0.82 14.17 -24.26
N THR A 85 -1.91 14.78 -23.78
CA THR A 85 -2.54 15.96 -24.40
C THR A 85 -1.57 17.14 -24.45
N ASN A 86 -0.76 17.34 -23.41
CA ASN A 86 0.29 18.36 -23.35
C ASN A 86 1.58 17.99 -24.14
N GLY A 87 1.58 16.87 -24.87
CA GLY A 87 2.71 16.42 -25.69
C GLY A 87 3.92 15.97 -24.86
N ARG A 88 3.73 15.61 -23.60
CA ARG A 88 4.78 15.18 -22.66
C ARG A 88 4.78 13.67 -22.52
N LYS A 89 5.97 13.06 -22.59
CA LYS A 89 6.15 11.60 -22.36
C LYS A 89 6.19 11.20 -20.88
N ARG A 90 6.45 12.17 -19.98
CA ARG A 90 6.57 11.93 -18.54
C ARG A 90 5.49 12.72 -17.81
N ILE A 91 4.86 12.09 -16.83
CA ILE A 91 3.97 12.77 -15.89
C ILE A 91 4.82 13.72 -15.02
N THR A 92 4.41 14.99 -14.96
CA THR A 92 5.00 16.02 -14.11
C THR A 92 4.04 16.32 -12.94
N PRO A 93 4.49 17.01 -11.88
CA PRO A 93 3.60 17.45 -10.80
C PRO A 93 2.43 18.33 -11.29
N GLU A 94 2.65 19.09 -12.38
CA GLU A 94 1.63 19.95 -12.99
C GLU A 94 0.44 19.16 -13.52
N HIS A 95 0.67 18.04 -14.23
CA HIS A 95 -0.44 17.20 -14.72
C HIS A 95 -1.25 16.59 -13.58
N VAL A 96 -0.58 16.19 -12.50
CA VAL A 96 -1.26 15.66 -11.31
C VAL A 96 -2.11 16.74 -10.65
N TYR A 97 -1.57 17.96 -10.53
CA TYR A 97 -2.31 19.10 -10.00
C TYR A 97 -3.57 19.40 -10.82
N GLN A 98 -3.45 19.50 -12.15
CA GLN A 98 -4.59 19.73 -13.04
C GLN A 98 -5.68 18.67 -12.86
N VAL A 99 -5.30 17.39 -12.76
CA VAL A 99 -6.25 16.30 -12.57
C VAL A 99 -6.96 16.36 -11.22
N VAL A 100 -6.25 16.73 -10.16
CA VAL A 100 -6.85 16.86 -8.82
C VAL A 100 -7.82 18.04 -8.77
N GLU A 101 -7.46 19.17 -9.37
CA GLU A 101 -8.33 20.37 -9.39
C GLU A 101 -9.55 20.20 -10.30
N ASN A 102 -9.40 19.56 -11.46
CA ASN A 102 -10.48 19.42 -12.43
C ASN A 102 -11.46 18.27 -12.09
N ASN A 103 -11.12 17.41 -11.13
CA ASN A 103 -11.98 16.30 -10.73
C ASN A 103 -12.56 16.55 -9.33
N GLU A 104 -13.88 16.77 -9.27
CA GLU A 104 -14.61 17.06 -8.03
C GLU A 104 -14.31 16.05 -6.91
N GLN A 105 -14.29 14.75 -7.21
CA GLN A 105 -14.08 13.69 -6.22
C GLN A 105 -12.65 13.68 -5.68
N LEU A 106 -11.66 13.96 -6.53
CA LEU A 106 -10.26 14.06 -6.12
C LEU A 106 -10.00 15.37 -5.38
N HIS A 107 -10.64 16.46 -5.81
CA HIS A 107 -10.57 17.74 -5.13
C HIS A 107 -11.18 17.64 -3.73
N GLU A 108 -12.32 16.97 -3.55
CA GLU A 108 -12.90 16.72 -2.23
C GLU A 108 -11.97 15.83 -1.36
N LEU A 109 -11.33 14.83 -1.96
CA LEU A 109 -10.45 13.91 -1.24
C LEU A 109 -9.12 14.54 -0.79
N PHE A 110 -8.55 15.44 -1.60
CA PHE A 110 -7.22 16.02 -1.39
C PHE A 110 -7.22 17.52 -1.06
N GLY A 111 -8.35 18.20 -1.22
CA GLY A 111 -8.56 19.60 -0.90
C GLY A 111 -8.53 19.87 0.60
N ASP A 112 -8.45 21.14 0.97
CA ASP A 112 -8.55 21.53 2.38
C ASP A 112 -10.00 21.34 2.84
N PRO A 113 -10.27 20.52 3.86
CA PRO A 113 -11.63 20.35 4.37
C PRO A 113 -12.28 21.66 4.85
N ARG A 114 -11.50 22.73 5.07
CA ARG A 114 -12.02 24.04 5.50
C ARG A 114 -12.55 24.92 4.37
N SER A 115 -12.26 24.64 3.11
CA SER A 115 -12.75 25.48 1.99
C SER A 115 -14.18 25.14 1.59
N VAL A 116 -14.71 23.98 1.98
CA VAL A 116 -16.10 23.56 1.67
C VAL A 116 -17.11 24.30 2.56
N ASP A 117 -16.71 24.70 3.76
CA ASP A 117 -17.59 25.37 4.72
C ASP A 117 -18.01 26.78 4.25
N GLU A 118 -17.21 27.46 3.42
CA GLU A 118 -17.50 28.82 2.96
C GLU A 118 -18.61 28.87 1.89
N GLU A 119 -18.69 27.88 1.00
CA GLU A 119 -19.73 27.85 -0.05
C GLU A 119 -21.13 27.50 0.49
N THR A 120 -21.22 26.79 1.62
CA THR A 120 -22.53 26.41 2.21
C THR A 120 -23.23 27.54 2.97
N SER A 121 -22.50 28.59 3.34
CA SER A 121 -23.05 29.77 4.03
C SER A 121 -23.82 30.71 3.11
N GLU A 122 -23.51 30.77 1.81
CA GLU A 122 -24.09 31.75 0.89
C GLU A 122 -25.46 31.35 0.32
N LEU A 123 -25.91 30.11 0.55
CA LEU A 123 -27.19 29.60 0.05
C LEU A 123 -28.35 29.69 1.07
N ASN A 124 -28.10 30.18 2.29
CA ASN A 124 -29.12 30.31 3.35
C ASN A 124 -29.57 31.76 3.62
N GLU A 125 -29.20 32.73 2.78
CA GLU A 125 -29.58 34.14 2.93
C GLU A 125 -30.56 34.69 1.86
N ASN A 126 -31.24 33.84 1.09
CA ASN A 126 -32.33 34.30 0.19
C ASN A 126 -33.66 33.56 0.43
#